data_AF-A0A1G0I7G5-F1
#
_entry.id   AF-A0A1G0I7G5-F1
#
_cell.length_a   1.000
_cell.length_b   1.000
_cell.length_c   1.000
_cell.angle_alpha   90.00
_cell.angle_beta   90.00
_cell.angle_gamma   90.00
#
_symmetry.space_group_name_H-M   'P 1'
#
loop_
_entity.id
_entity.type
_entity.pdbx_description
1 polymer ?
#
loop_
_entity_poly.entity_id
_entity_poly.type
_entity_poly.pdbx_seq_one_letter_code
_entity_poly.pdbx_strand_id
1 'polypeptide(L)'
;MKGQKTGGRKPGSLNKRTTAIRARLLRDEELTVSSTVEAVRRGLTFDIRRLLDADGDIRPLHELTEEEAWPIAGIEWVMKNATAGDGKIDRILRVKFMPRHPSVELAAKHLGMLVDKLDVSITDVGAKLDAARLAARQRNTRKA
;
A
#
# COMPACT_ATOMS: atom_id res chain seq x y z
N MET A 1 -11.73 5.85 44.08
CA MET A 1 -11.91 5.13 42.80
C MET A 1 -10.63 5.29 41.98
N LYS A 2 -9.91 4.21 41.68
CA LYS A 2 -8.65 4.25 40.92
C LYS A 2 -8.95 4.36 39.43
N GLY A 3 -8.57 5.48 38.81
CA GLY A 3 -8.74 5.72 37.37
C GLY A 3 -7.87 4.77 36.54
N GLN A 4 -8.52 4.04 35.64
CA GLN A 4 -7.89 3.11 34.70
C GLN A 4 -7.13 3.92 33.65
N LYS A 5 -5.79 3.82 33.63
CA LYS A 5 -4.96 4.42 32.58
C LYS A 5 -5.18 3.65 31.28
N THR A 6 -5.97 4.20 30.36
CA THR A 6 -6.05 3.72 28.98
C THR A 6 -4.71 3.99 28.30
N GLY A 7 -3.84 2.98 28.29
CA GLY A 7 -2.55 2.99 27.60
C GLY A 7 -2.75 3.01 26.10
N GLY A 8 -3.10 4.18 25.55
CA GLY A 8 -3.08 4.43 24.12
C GLY A 8 -1.67 4.25 23.59
N ARG A 9 -1.53 3.40 22.57
CA ARG A 9 -0.26 3.12 21.91
C ARG A 9 0.25 4.42 21.26
N LYS A 10 1.49 4.83 21.57
CA LYS A 10 2.10 6.01 20.93
C LYS A 10 2.05 5.85 19.40
N PRO A 11 1.61 6.87 18.65
CA PRO A 11 1.64 6.84 17.18
C PRO A 11 3.08 6.58 16.74
N GLY A 12 3.28 5.54 15.94
CA GLY A 12 4.60 5.11 15.47
C GLY A 12 5.26 3.93 16.19
N SER A 13 4.70 3.41 17.31
CA SER A 13 5.29 2.23 17.96
C SER A 13 4.89 0.94 17.24
N LEU A 14 5.72 0.48 16.29
CA LEU A 14 5.53 -0.78 15.58
C LEU A 14 5.43 -1.97 16.55
N ASN A 15 4.59 -2.94 16.23
CA ASN A 15 4.49 -4.19 16.98
C ASN A 15 5.83 -4.94 16.92
N LYS A 16 6.26 -5.55 18.03
CA LYS A 16 7.52 -6.34 18.07
C LYS A 16 7.61 -7.34 16.91
N ARG A 17 6.48 -7.92 16.51
CA ARG A 17 6.34 -8.80 15.32
C ARG A 17 6.68 -8.08 14.00
N THR A 18 6.12 -6.90 13.76
CA THR A 18 6.43 -6.07 12.57
C THR A 18 7.90 -5.66 12.52
N THR A 19 8.53 -5.37 13.66
CA THR A 19 9.96 -5.02 13.71
C THR A 19 10.84 -6.22 13.36
N ALA A 20 10.51 -7.42 13.87
CA ALA A 20 11.24 -8.65 13.56
C ALA A 20 11.11 -9.06 12.09
N ILE A 21 9.90 -8.94 11.52
CA ILE A 21 9.64 -9.20 10.10
C ILE A 21 10.41 -8.21 9.22
N ARG A 22 10.36 -6.90 9.53
CA ARG A 22 11.16 -5.90 8.83
C ARG A 22 12.66 -6.19 8.88
N ALA A 23 13.18 -6.53 10.06
CA ALA A 23 14.60 -6.82 10.21
C ALA A 23 15.03 -8.07 9.43
N ARG A 24 14.15 -9.07 9.29
CA ARG A 24 14.39 -10.25 8.46
C ARG A 24 14.38 -9.90 6.97
N LEU A 25 13.34 -9.23 6.49
CA LEU A 25 13.21 -8.82 5.09
C LEU A 25 14.35 -7.90 4.60
N LEU A 26 14.92 -7.09 5.52
CA LEU A 26 16.07 -6.23 5.22
C LEU A 26 17.41 -6.97 5.20
N ARG A 27 17.50 -8.16 5.82
CA ARG A 27 18.73 -8.98 5.85
C ARG A 27 18.80 -9.96 4.68
N ASP A 28 17.66 -10.49 4.24
CA ASP A 28 17.57 -11.57 3.26
C ASP A 28 17.55 -11.04 1.78
N GLU A 29 18.13 -9.86 1.50
CA GLU A 29 18.40 -9.26 0.17
C GLU A 29 17.24 -8.73 -0.73
N GLU A 30 15.95 -8.98 -0.49
CA GLU A 30 14.95 -8.69 -1.56
C GLU A 30 14.23 -7.33 -1.49
N LEU A 31 14.10 -6.70 -0.32
CA LEU A 31 13.29 -5.48 -0.18
C LEU A 31 14.15 -4.26 0.16
N THR A 32 14.68 -3.61 -0.88
CA THR A 32 15.40 -2.34 -0.79
C THR A 32 14.49 -1.17 -1.19
N VAL A 33 14.90 0.06 -0.88
CA VAL A 33 14.22 1.25 -1.40
C VAL A 33 14.22 1.25 -2.93
N SER A 34 15.34 0.86 -3.54
CA SER A 34 15.47 0.76 -5.00
C SER A 34 14.49 -0.24 -5.61
N SER A 35 14.44 -1.48 -5.09
CA SER A 35 13.51 -2.50 -5.61
C SER A 35 12.05 -2.12 -5.39
N THR A 36 11.74 -1.42 -4.30
CA THR A 36 10.39 -0.91 -4.04
C THR A 36 9.99 0.19 -5.03
N VAL A 37 10.88 1.14 -5.29
CA VAL A 37 10.62 2.23 -6.27
C VAL A 37 10.51 1.66 -7.68
N GLU A 38 11.31 0.67 -8.04
CA GLU A 38 11.23 0.00 -9.34
C GLU A 38 9.90 -0.74 -9.51
N ALA A 39 9.41 -1.43 -8.48
CA ALA A 39 8.08 -2.04 -8.50
C ALA A 39 6.96 -1.00 -8.71
N VAL A 40 7.06 0.16 -8.04
CA VAL A 40 6.10 1.26 -8.23
C VAL A 40 6.16 1.81 -9.65
N ARG A 41 7.37 2.00 -10.20
CA ARG A 41 7.59 2.43 -11.58
C ARG A 41 6.94 1.45 -12.56
N ARG A 42 7.23 0.15 -12.44
CA ARG A 42 6.66 -0.90 -13.32
C ARG A 42 5.14 -0.87 -13.33
N GLY A 43 4.51 -0.81 -12.16
CA GLY A 43 3.05 -0.68 -12.06
C GLY A 43 2.49 0.62 -12.63
N LEU A 44 3.26 1.72 -12.56
CA LEU A 44 2.88 3.00 -13.14
C LEU A 44 3.02 3.00 -14.67
N THR A 45 4.10 2.43 -15.23
CA THR A 45 4.46 2.60 -16.65
C THR A 45 4.06 1.43 -17.54
N PHE A 46 3.47 0.37 -17.00
CA PHE A 46 3.10 -0.78 -17.82
C PHE A 46 2.12 -0.40 -18.94
N ASP A 47 2.27 -1.07 -20.09
CA ASP A 47 1.44 -0.90 -21.28
C ASP A 47 1.00 -2.29 -21.77
N ILE A 48 -0.31 -2.56 -21.68
CA ILE A 48 -0.92 -3.84 -22.06
C ILE A 48 -0.67 -4.16 -23.53
N ARG A 49 -0.55 -3.15 -24.40
CA ARG A 49 -0.38 -3.36 -25.85
C ARG A 49 0.91 -4.08 -26.19
N ARG A 50 1.92 -4.03 -25.30
CA ARG A 50 3.19 -4.76 -25.47
C ARG A 50 3.04 -6.27 -25.25
N LEU A 51 1.94 -6.69 -24.63
CA LEU A 51 1.62 -8.09 -24.38
C LEU A 51 0.82 -8.72 -25.53
N LEU A 52 0.42 -7.92 -26.52
CA LEU A 52 -0.36 -8.39 -27.65
C LEU A 52 0.54 -8.70 -28.85
N ASP A 53 0.16 -9.69 -29.64
CA ASP A 53 0.74 -9.98 -30.94
C ASP A 53 0.10 -9.13 -32.05
N ALA A 54 0.45 -9.43 -33.31
CA ALA A 54 -0.06 -8.72 -34.48
C ALA A 54 -1.55 -8.95 -34.74
N ASP A 55 -2.08 -10.08 -34.29
CA ASP A 55 -3.48 -10.47 -34.45
C ASP A 55 -4.35 -9.94 -33.30
N GLY A 56 -3.73 -9.38 -32.27
CA GLY A 56 -4.37 -8.79 -31.09
C GLY A 56 -4.58 -9.78 -29.95
N ASP A 57 -4.03 -10.99 -30.06
CA ASP A 57 -4.03 -12.00 -29.02
C ASP A 57 -2.88 -11.77 -28.04
N ILE A 58 -3.01 -12.31 -26.82
CA ILE A 58 -1.95 -12.21 -25.82
C ILE A 58 -0.81 -13.14 -26.25
N ARG A 59 0.41 -12.59 -26.34
CA ARG A 59 1.62 -13.37 -26.61
C ARG A 59 1.77 -14.52 -25.60
N PRO A 60 2.30 -15.68 -26.03
CA PRO A 60 2.54 -16.79 -25.13
C PRO A 60 3.32 -16.38 -23.87
N LEU A 61 2.87 -16.84 -22.70
CA LEU A 61 3.43 -16.39 -21.41
C LEU A 61 4.92 -16.65 -21.26
N HIS A 62 5.45 -17.68 -21.91
CA HIS A 62 6.87 -18.03 -21.88
C HIS A 62 7.73 -17.12 -22.76
N GLU A 63 7.13 -16.33 -23.64
CA GLU A 63 7.80 -15.30 -24.46
C GLU A 63 7.77 -13.92 -23.80
N LEU A 64 7.00 -13.75 -22.71
CA LEU A 64 6.96 -12.52 -21.96
C LEU A 64 8.25 -12.36 -21.17
N THR A 65 8.86 -11.19 -21.30
CA THR A 65 9.98 -10.82 -20.43
C THR A 65 9.50 -10.68 -18.98
N GLU A 66 10.43 -10.70 -18.01
CA GLU A 66 10.09 -10.52 -16.60
C GLU A 66 9.34 -9.20 -16.35
N GLU A 67 9.72 -8.13 -17.04
CA GLU A 67 9.04 -6.82 -16.93
C GLU A 67 7.63 -6.83 -17.50
N GLU A 68 7.40 -7.60 -18.56
CA GLU A 68 6.11 -7.73 -19.24
C GLU A 68 5.16 -8.67 -18.49
N ALA A 69 5.70 -9.70 -17.85
CA ALA A 69 4.94 -10.61 -16.99
C ALA A 69 4.60 -9.97 -15.63
N TRP A 70 5.43 -9.04 -15.14
CA TRP A 70 5.27 -8.35 -13.86
C TRP A 70 3.86 -7.79 -13.57
N PRO A 71 3.19 -7.08 -14.50
CA PRO A 71 1.83 -6.54 -14.26
C PRO A 71 0.72 -7.60 -14.22
N ILE A 72 1.00 -8.88 -14.47
CA ILE A 72 -0.01 -9.95 -14.44
C ILE A 72 -0.29 -10.34 -12.98
N ALA A 73 -1.49 -10.00 -12.50
CA ALA A 73 -1.94 -10.32 -11.15
C ALA A 73 -2.60 -11.71 -11.05
N GLY A 74 -3.05 -12.28 -12.17
CA GLY A 74 -3.64 -13.61 -12.19
C GLY A 74 -4.06 -14.04 -13.59
N ILE A 75 -4.12 -15.35 -13.79
CA ILE A 75 -4.51 -15.96 -15.07
C ILE A 75 -5.53 -17.06 -14.77
N GLU A 76 -6.63 -17.06 -15.51
CA GLU A 76 -7.69 -18.07 -15.42
C GLU A 76 -7.85 -18.73 -16.80
N TRP A 77 -7.75 -20.07 -16.82
CA TRP A 77 -8.09 -20.88 -17.99
C TRP A 77 -9.52 -21.39 -17.84
N VAL A 78 -10.41 -20.91 -18.71
CA VAL A 78 -11.81 -21.35 -18.72
C VAL A 78 -12.04 -22.22 -19.94
N MET A 79 -12.28 -23.50 -19.72
CA MET A 79 -12.68 -24.43 -20.78
C MET A 79 -14.21 -24.44 -20.89
N LYS A 80 -14.73 -24.10 -22.06
CA LYS A 80 -16.18 -24.15 -22.35
C LYS A 80 -16.41 -24.98 -23.62
N ASN A 81 -17.49 -25.75 -23.65
CA ASN A 81 -18.08 -26.17 -24.92
C ASN A 81 -18.97 -25.01 -25.39
N ALA A 82 -18.60 -24.27 -26.44
CA ALA A 82 -19.51 -23.27 -27.00
C ALA A 82 -20.78 -23.89 -27.59
N THR A 83 -20.71 -25.16 -28.03
CA THR A 83 -21.87 -25.90 -28.55
C THR A 83 -21.93 -27.31 -27.94
N ALA A 84 -23.08 -27.70 -27.38
CA ALA A 84 -23.24 -29.05 -26.87
C ALA A 84 -23.29 -30.05 -28.03
N GLY A 85 -22.32 -30.97 -28.08
CA GLY A 85 -22.32 -32.12 -29.02
C GLY A 85 -21.39 -32.00 -30.24
N ASP A 86 -20.62 -30.93 -30.38
CA ASP A 86 -19.64 -30.77 -31.48
C ASP A 86 -18.24 -31.34 -31.18
N GLY A 87 -17.99 -31.75 -29.93
CA GLY A 87 -16.70 -32.26 -29.47
C GLY A 87 -15.58 -31.22 -29.41
N LYS A 88 -15.89 -29.92 -29.56
CA LYS A 88 -14.91 -28.84 -29.56
C LYS A 88 -14.90 -28.12 -28.22
N ILE A 89 -13.78 -28.21 -27.52
CA ILE A 89 -13.54 -27.49 -26.27
C ILE A 89 -12.86 -26.16 -26.62
N ASP A 90 -13.58 -25.06 -26.41
CA ASP A 90 -13.02 -23.72 -26.48
C ASP A 90 -12.25 -23.40 -25.20
N ARG A 91 -11.07 -22.82 -25.37
CA ARG A 91 -10.22 -22.35 -24.28
C ARG A 91 -10.24 -20.84 -24.25
N ILE A 92 -10.77 -20.28 -23.17
CA ILE A 92 -10.77 -18.84 -22.92
C ILE A 92 -9.67 -18.56 -21.91
N LEU A 93 -8.70 -17.72 -22.29
CA LEU A 93 -7.69 -17.19 -21.40
C LEU A 93 -8.16 -15.86 -20.84
N ARG A 94 -8.36 -15.78 -19.53
CA ARG A 94 -8.69 -14.52 -18.85
C ARG A 94 -7.49 -14.06 -18.04
N VAL A 95 -6.97 -12.88 -18.37
CA VAL A 95 -5.83 -12.28 -17.68
C VAL A 95 -6.29 -11.12 -16.81
N LYS A 96 -5.90 -11.15 -15.54
CA LYS A 96 -6.13 -10.07 -14.58
C LYS A 96 -4.83 -9.29 -14.42
N PHE A 97 -4.89 -8.00 -14.71
CA PHE A 97 -3.76 -7.09 -14.51
C PHE A 97 -3.79 -6.46 -13.11
N MET A 98 -2.63 -6.05 -12.63
CA MET A 98 -2.53 -5.21 -11.45
C MET A 98 -3.26 -3.88 -11.67
N PRO A 99 -4.00 -3.38 -10.65
CA PRO A 99 -4.63 -2.07 -10.75
C PRO A 99 -3.55 -0.97 -10.79
N ARG A 100 -3.70 -0.01 -11.72
CA ARG A 100 -2.74 1.10 -11.88
C ARG A 100 -2.87 2.15 -10.79
N HIS A 101 -4.08 2.39 -10.27
CA HIS A 101 -4.37 3.47 -9.33
C HIS A 101 -3.48 3.46 -8.08
N PRO A 102 -3.25 2.33 -7.38
CA PRO A 102 -2.37 2.30 -6.23
C PRO A 102 -0.92 2.68 -6.57
N SER A 103 -0.41 2.25 -7.73
CA SER A 103 0.95 2.59 -8.17
C SER A 103 1.08 4.08 -8.48
N VAL A 104 0.05 4.71 -9.07
CA VAL A 104 0.03 6.16 -9.32
C VAL A 104 0.03 6.95 -8.01
N GLU A 105 -0.80 6.55 -7.05
CA GLU A 105 -0.86 7.21 -5.75
C GLU A 105 0.46 7.10 -4.99
N LEU A 106 1.06 5.90 -4.95
CA LEU A 106 2.35 5.66 -4.33
C LEU A 106 3.47 6.45 -5.00
N ALA A 107 3.49 6.51 -6.33
CA ALA A 107 4.44 7.33 -7.08
C ALA A 107 4.25 8.82 -6.75
N ALA A 108 3.01 9.32 -6.73
CA ALA A 108 2.71 10.71 -6.43
C ALA A 108 3.10 11.10 -4.99
N LYS A 109 2.92 10.20 -4.01
CA LYS A 109 3.41 10.38 -2.64
C LYS A 109 4.95 10.37 -2.59
N HIS A 110 5.60 9.44 -3.28
CA HIS A 110 7.06 9.34 -3.32
C HIS A 110 7.71 10.59 -3.95
N LEU A 111 7.09 11.15 -4.99
CA LEU A 111 7.53 12.37 -5.67
C LEU A 111 7.10 13.67 -4.94
N GLY A 112 6.38 13.58 -3.83
CA GLY A 112 5.92 14.75 -3.07
C GLY A 112 4.79 15.55 -3.75
N MET A 113 4.09 14.98 -4.72
CA MET A 113 2.95 15.61 -5.40
C MET A 113 1.68 15.61 -4.53
N LEU A 114 1.56 14.63 -3.63
CA LEU A 114 0.46 14.53 -2.67
C LEU A 114 0.95 14.96 -1.29
N VAL A 115 0.32 16.01 -0.75
CA VAL A 115 0.60 16.52 0.61
C VAL A 115 -0.59 16.20 1.50
N ASP A 116 -0.40 15.25 2.42
CA ASP A 116 -1.40 14.93 3.43
C ASP A 116 -1.46 16.05 4.47
N LYS A 117 -2.56 16.82 4.47
CA LYS A 117 -2.82 17.85 5.49
C LYS A 117 -3.74 17.27 6.55
N LEU A 118 -3.24 17.19 7.78
CA LEU A 118 -4.04 16.81 8.93
C LEU A 118 -4.56 18.09 9.60
N ASP A 119 -5.87 18.33 9.51
CA ASP A 119 -6.53 19.38 10.29
C ASP A 119 -6.92 18.80 11.66
N VAL A 120 -6.32 19.33 12.73
CA VAL A 120 -6.57 18.87 14.10
C VAL A 120 -7.16 20.03 14.89
N SER A 121 -8.48 20.01 15.08
CA SER A 121 -9.17 20.91 15.99
C SER A 121 -9.05 20.40 17.43
N ILE A 122 -8.06 20.92 18.14
CA ILE A 122 -7.84 20.56 19.54
C ILE A 122 -8.69 21.45 20.44
N THR A 123 -9.89 20.99 20.79
CA THR A 123 -10.82 21.71 21.67
C THR A 123 -10.44 21.68 23.15
N ASP A 124 -9.61 20.72 23.57
CA ASP A 124 -9.44 20.38 24.99
C ASP A 124 -8.05 20.71 25.58
N VAL A 125 -7.10 21.15 24.74
CA VAL A 125 -5.75 21.56 25.19
C VAL A 125 -5.74 22.97 25.74
N GLY A 126 -6.58 23.89 25.21
CA GLY A 126 -6.72 25.24 25.75
C GLY A 126 -7.16 25.23 27.22
N ALA A 127 -8.24 24.49 27.53
CA ALA A 127 -8.77 24.39 28.89
C ALA A 127 -7.76 23.75 29.87
N LYS A 128 -7.03 22.70 29.44
CA LYS A 128 -5.99 22.05 30.27
C LYS A 128 -4.77 22.95 30.47
N LEU A 129 -4.38 23.74 29.47
CA LEU A 129 -3.28 24.68 29.56
C LEU A 129 -3.61 25.85 30.50
N ASP A 130 -4.83 26.36 30.41
CA ASP A 130 -5.28 27.47 31.27
C ASP A 130 -5.46 27.01 32.71
N ALA A 131 -6.01 25.80 32.95
CA ALA A 131 -6.06 25.20 34.28
C ALA A 131 -4.65 24.99 34.87
N ALA A 132 -3.68 24.55 34.06
CA ALA A 132 -2.30 24.37 34.50
C ALA A 132 -1.62 25.71 34.84
N ARG A 133 -1.86 26.77 34.05
CA ARG A 133 -1.36 28.12 34.31
C ARG A 133 -1.93 28.71 35.60
N LEU A 134 -3.22 28.50 35.86
CA LEU A 134 -3.89 28.97 37.08
C LEU A 134 -3.35 28.25 38.32
N ALA A 135 -3.17 26.92 38.25
CA ALA A 135 -2.58 26.13 39.31
C ALA A 135 -1.11 26.52 39.61
N ALA A 136 -0.33 26.90 38.59
CA ALA A 136 1.04 27.38 38.78
C ALA A 136 1.09 28.74 39.50
N ARG A 137 0.19 29.67 39.14
CA ARG A 137 0.08 30.98 39.82
C ARG A 137 -0.27 30.81 41.30
N GLN A 138 -1.25 29.96 41.62
CA GLN A 138 -1.66 29.71 43.00
C GLN A 138 -0.58 29.04 43.88
N ARG A 139 0.33 28.27 43.28
CA ARG A 139 1.47 27.68 43.99
C ARG A 139 2.54 28.71 44.34
N ASN A 140 2.77 29.69 43.47
CA ASN A 140 3.75 30.75 43.72
C ASN A 140 3.25 31.74 44.79
N THR A 141 1.96 32.04 44.85
CA THR A 141 1.38 32.93 45.88
C THR A 141 1.28 32.31 47.27
N ARG A 142 1.43 30.98 47.40
CA ARG A 142 1.47 30.27 48.70
C ARG A 142 2.88 30.09 49.26
N LYS A 143 3.91 30.43 48.47
CA LYS A 143 5.33 30.33 48.85
C LYS A 143 5.97 31.68 49.19
N ALA A 144 5.25 32.79 48.96
CA ALA A 144 5.57 34.12 49.47
C ALA A 144 4.78 34.33 50.77
#